data_AF-A0A840D4N0-F1
#
_entry.id   AF-A0A840D4N0-F1
#
_cell.length_a   1.000
_cell.length_b   1.000
_cell.length_c   1.000
_cell.angle_alpha   90.00
_cell.angle_beta   90.00
_cell.angle_gamma   90.00
#
_symmetry.space_group_name_H-M   'P 1'
#
loop_
_entity.id
_entity.type
_entity.pdbx_description
1 polymer ?
#
loop_
_entity_poly.entity_id
_entity_poly.type
_entity_poly.pdbx_seq_one_letter_code
_entity_poly.pdbx_strand_id
1 'polypeptide(L)'
;MKLIISGIMLTLLCLLGGCDDKLEVQQAYDFSLTSWYLQKTISPDETVEIRLTLNRSGNYEEAGYQIGYIQMEGSGEVYDKKKVYLVNREMQPLDSIAELDDSDPCRQVFTLFYHNRSSKNAEIKFVIADNFHQERELDISFQSETETDMEL
;
A
#
# COMPACT_ATOMS: atom_id res chain seq x y z
N MET A 1 25.88 -61.80 20.58
CA MET A 1 26.71 -60.60 20.26
C MET A 1 26.52 -60.06 18.83
N LYS A 2 26.26 -60.89 17.81
CA LYS A 2 26.02 -60.42 16.42
C LYS A 2 24.72 -59.63 16.18
N LEU A 3 23.67 -59.84 16.99
CA LEU A 3 22.37 -59.16 16.81
C LEU A 3 22.29 -57.76 17.41
N ILE A 4 23.16 -57.44 18.39
CA ILE A 4 23.15 -56.15 19.08
C ILE A 4 23.84 -55.07 18.23
N ILE A 5 24.88 -55.45 17.47
CA ILE A 5 25.64 -54.55 16.59
C ILE A 5 24.79 -54.11 15.38
N SER A 6 23.89 -54.98 14.89
CA SER A 6 22.98 -54.67 13.79
C SER A 6 21.89 -53.65 14.16
N GLY A 7 21.45 -53.63 15.43
CA GLY A 7 20.47 -52.66 15.91
C GLY A 7 21.04 -51.25 16.12
N ILE A 8 22.32 -51.16 16.51
CA ILE A 8 23.02 -49.88 16.73
C ILE A 8 23.36 -49.22 15.37
N MET A 9 23.76 -49.99 14.36
CA MET A 9 24.01 -49.46 13.01
C MET A 9 22.74 -48.95 12.32
N LEU A 10 21.58 -49.55 12.59
CA LEU A 10 20.31 -49.12 11.98
C LEU A 10 19.74 -47.86 12.64
N THR A 11 19.98 -47.65 13.94
CA THR A 11 19.53 -46.45 14.66
C THR A 11 20.40 -45.23 14.40
N LEU A 12 21.71 -45.39 14.14
CA LEU A 12 22.57 -44.28 13.69
C LEU A 12 22.21 -43.76 12.29
N LEU A 13 21.68 -44.62 11.41
CA LEU A 13 21.30 -44.21 10.05
C LEU A 13 20.06 -43.29 10.03
N CYS A 14 19.19 -43.38 11.03
CA CYS A 14 17.99 -42.55 11.17
C CYS A 14 18.27 -41.14 11.72
N LEU A 15 19.46 -40.87 12.28
CA LEU A 15 19.82 -39.56 12.84
C LEU A 15 20.45 -38.61 11.81
N LEU A 16 20.72 -39.08 10.59
CA LEU A 16 21.27 -38.27 9.50
C LEU A 16 20.20 -37.67 8.58
N GLY A 17 18.92 -38.03 8.78
CA GLY A 17 17.80 -37.31 8.20
C GLY A 17 17.53 -36.03 8.99
N GLY A 18 18.52 -35.14 9.04
CA GLY A 18 18.33 -33.80 9.61
C GLY A 18 17.16 -33.13 8.91
N CYS A 19 16.24 -32.58 9.69
CA CYS A 19 15.20 -31.69 9.21
C CYS A 19 15.86 -30.65 8.28
N ASP A 20 15.54 -30.72 6.98
CA ASP A 20 15.79 -29.64 6.05
C ASP A 20 14.75 -28.54 6.35
N ASP A 21 14.84 -27.95 7.54
CA ASP A 21 14.06 -26.78 7.90
C ASP A 21 14.75 -25.58 7.23
N LYS A 22 14.73 -25.57 5.89
CA LYS A 22 14.90 -24.32 5.15
C LYS A 22 13.68 -23.48 5.45
N LEU A 23 13.81 -22.70 6.53
CA LEU A 23 12.93 -21.59 6.82
C LEU A 23 13.15 -20.59 5.68
N GLU A 24 12.38 -20.77 4.59
CA GLU A 24 12.33 -19.80 3.50
C GLU A 24 11.73 -18.52 4.07
N VAL A 25 12.61 -17.57 4.40
CA VAL A 25 12.18 -16.23 4.81
C VAL A 25 11.57 -15.56 3.57
N GLN A 26 10.24 -15.49 3.55
CA GLN A 26 9.52 -14.73 2.53
C GLN A 26 9.80 -13.24 2.71
N GLN A 27 10.24 -12.57 1.65
CA GLN A 27 10.59 -11.14 1.66
C GLN A 27 9.50 -10.30 0.97
N ALA A 28 9.09 -10.73 -0.23
CA ALA A 28 8.03 -10.12 -1.01
C ALA A 28 6.66 -10.63 -0.52
N TYR A 29 6.18 -10.07 0.59
CA TYR A 29 4.80 -10.26 1.02
C TYR A 29 3.83 -9.47 0.13
N ASP A 30 2.66 -10.04 -0.12
CA ASP A 30 1.58 -9.34 -0.82
C ASP A 30 1.04 -8.20 0.05
N PHE A 31 0.48 -7.17 -0.58
CA PHE A 31 -0.13 -6.02 0.09
C PHE A 31 -1.25 -5.40 -0.74
N SER A 32 -2.02 -4.52 -0.11
CA SER A 32 -3.06 -3.71 -0.76
C SER A 32 -3.08 -2.29 -0.21
N LEU A 33 -3.56 -1.36 -1.04
CA LEU A 33 -3.86 0.01 -0.65
C LEU A 33 -5.38 0.20 -0.66
N THR A 34 -5.94 0.68 0.44
CA THR A 34 -7.38 0.95 0.55
C THR A 34 -7.64 2.32 1.15
N SER A 35 -8.84 2.84 0.95
CA SER A 35 -9.31 4.05 1.63
C SER A 35 -10.62 3.80 2.38
N TRP A 36 -10.99 4.75 3.24
CA TRP A 36 -12.36 4.84 3.75
C TRP A 36 -13.33 5.30 2.65
N TYR A 37 -14.64 5.19 2.91
CA TYR A 37 -15.68 5.66 2.00
C TYR A 37 -15.51 7.15 1.71
N LEU A 38 -15.56 7.50 0.42
CA LEU A 38 -15.47 8.88 -0.07
C LEU A 38 -16.82 9.32 -0.63
N GLN A 39 -17.08 10.62 -0.53
CA GLN A 39 -18.16 11.29 -1.23
C GLN A 39 -18.05 11.06 -2.74
N LYS A 40 -19.20 11.02 -3.43
CA LYS A 40 -19.26 10.81 -4.88
C LYS A 40 -19.08 12.09 -5.67
N THR A 41 -19.46 13.23 -5.09
CA THR A 41 -19.40 14.53 -5.75
C THR A 41 -18.33 15.41 -5.13
N ILE A 42 -17.84 16.37 -5.90
CA ILE A 42 -16.89 17.37 -5.43
C ILE A 42 -17.18 18.73 -6.07
N SER A 43 -17.16 19.77 -5.25
CA SER A 43 -17.29 21.16 -5.66
C SER A 43 -15.95 21.75 -6.10
N PRO A 44 -15.92 22.80 -6.94
CA PRO A 44 -14.71 23.59 -7.17
C PRO A 44 -14.14 24.13 -5.86
N ASP A 45 -12.82 24.12 -5.70
CA ASP A 45 -12.08 24.55 -4.50
C ASP A 45 -12.37 23.73 -3.22
N GLU A 46 -13.13 22.64 -3.31
CA GLU A 46 -13.32 21.72 -2.20
C GLU A 46 -12.03 20.93 -1.90
N THR A 47 -11.83 20.58 -0.64
CA THR A 47 -10.79 19.63 -0.21
C THR A 47 -11.44 18.40 0.41
N VAL A 48 -11.09 17.22 -0.11
CA VAL A 48 -11.49 15.93 0.43
C VAL A 48 -10.32 15.31 1.19
N GLU A 49 -10.58 14.90 2.42
CA GLU A 49 -9.66 14.08 3.21
C GLU A 49 -9.74 12.61 2.73
N ILE A 50 -8.59 12.03 2.41
CA ILE A 50 -8.46 10.66 1.92
C ILE A 50 -7.58 9.89 2.92
N ARG A 51 -8.24 9.18 3.83
CA ARG A 51 -7.58 8.28 4.78
C ARG A 51 -7.25 6.96 4.10
N LEU A 52 -5.96 6.69 3.95
CA LEU A 52 -5.41 5.53 3.26
C LEU A 52 -4.89 4.50 4.27
N THR A 53 -4.90 3.23 3.87
CA THR A 53 -4.35 2.12 4.65
C THR A 53 -3.56 1.20 3.72
N LEU A 54 -2.26 1.05 4.00
CA LEU A 54 -1.43 0.00 3.43
C LEU A 54 -1.60 -1.24 4.31
N ASN A 55 -2.19 -2.30 3.76
CA ASN A 55 -2.36 -3.59 4.43
C ASN A 55 -1.33 -4.58 3.88
N ARG A 56 -0.45 -5.10 4.72
CA ARG A 56 0.61 -6.05 4.35
C ARG A 56 0.23 -7.45 4.85
N SER A 57 0.44 -8.47 4.04
CA SER A 57 0.15 -9.87 4.42
C SER A 57 1.20 -10.48 5.35
N GLY A 58 2.36 -9.83 5.48
CA GLY A 58 3.41 -10.18 6.42
C GLY A 58 4.36 -9.01 6.67
N ASN A 59 5.17 -9.16 7.72
CA ASN A 59 6.12 -8.15 8.13
C ASN A 59 7.55 -8.57 7.78
N TYR A 60 8.06 -8.04 6.69
CA TYR A 60 9.49 -8.06 6.39
C TYR A 60 10.08 -6.68 6.72
N GLU A 61 11.11 -6.64 7.57
CA GLU A 61 11.66 -5.40 8.13
C GLU A 61 12.30 -4.51 7.06
N GLU A 62 12.92 -5.10 6.04
CA GLU A 62 13.56 -4.34 4.95
C GLU A 62 12.60 -4.03 3.78
N ALA A 63 11.30 -4.30 3.93
CA ALA A 63 10.32 -3.89 2.92
C ALA A 63 10.11 -2.37 2.99
N GLY A 64 10.54 -1.68 1.93
CA GLY A 64 10.34 -0.24 1.76
C GLY A 64 9.22 0.03 0.77
N TYR A 65 8.43 1.07 1.03
CA TYR A 65 7.30 1.45 0.17
C TYR A 65 7.45 2.87 -0.36
N GLN A 66 7.06 3.06 -1.61
CA GLN A 66 6.91 4.37 -2.24
C GLN A 66 5.44 4.60 -2.61
N ILE A 67 5.00 5.86 -2.53
CA ILE A 67 3.65 6.30 -2.87
C ILE A 67 3.73 7.43 -3.90
N GLY A 68 2.82 7.42 -4.87
CA GLY A 68 2.63 8.48 -5.83
C GLY A 68 1.16 8.60 -6.24
N TYR A 69 0.86 9.58 -7.07
CA TYR A 69 -0.47 9.73 -7.64
C TYR A 69 -0.43 10.18 -9.09
N ILE A 70 -1.52 9.92 -9.83
CA ILE A 70 -1.73 10.33 -11.21
C ILE A 70 -3.09 11.02 -11.31
N GLN A 71 -3.10 12.26 -11.79
CA GLN A 71 -4.33 12.94 -12.24
C GLN A 71 -4.68 12.45 -13.65
N MET A 72 -5.82 11.78 -13.78
CA MET A 72 -6.35 11.25 -15.05
C MET A 72 -7.37 12.21 -15.67
N GLU A 73 -8.28 12.74 -14.86
CA GLU A 73 -9.28 13.73 -15.28
C GLU A 73 -9.36 14.92 -14.31
N GLY A 74 -9.88 16.05 -14.78
CA GLY A 74 -9.99 17.27 -13.99
C GLY A 74 -8.62 17.91 -13.69
N SER A 75 -8.61 18.81 -12.70
CA SER A 75 -7.38 19.41 -12.18
C SER A 75 -7.49 19.53 -10.67
N GLY A 76 -6.43 19.14 -9.98
CA GLY A 76 -6.35 19.22 -8.52
C GLY A 76 -4.95 18.96 -8.01
N GLU A 77 -4.82 19.10 -6.70
CA GLU A 77 -3.54 18.98 -5.99
C GLU A 77 -3.70 17.94 -4.88
N VAL A 78 -2.68 17.11 -4.70
CA VAL A 78 -2.61 16.15 -3.59
C VAL A 78 -1.50 16.57 -2.62
N TYR A 79 -1.80 16.59 -1.33
CA TYR A 79 -0.83 16.95 -0.30
C TYR A 79 -1.07 16.21 1.02
N ASP A 80 -0.05 16.16 1.87
CA ASP A 80 -0.14 15.58 3.21
C ASP A 80 -0.61 16.59 4.28
N LYS A 81 -0.76 16.15 5.53
CA LYS A 81 -1.22 17.03 6.62
C LYS A 81 -0.32 18.22 6.93
N LYS A 82 0.96 18.20 6.50
CA LYS A 82 1.90 19.32 6.61
C LYS A 82 1.92 20.21 5.36
N LYS A 83 1.01 20.00 4.41
CA LYS A 83 0.96 20.70 3.10
C LYS A 83 2.21 20.45 2.26
N VAL A 84 2.85 19.29 2.42
CA VAL A 84 3.84 18.82 1.45
C VAL A 84 3.06 18.26 0.27
N TYR A 85 3.26 18.86 -0.90
CA TYR A 85 2.55 18.50 -2.12
C TYR A 85 3.23 17.31 -2.79
N LEU A 86 2.43 16.31 -3.14
CA LEU A 86 2.87 15.26 -4.05
C LEU A 86 2.97 15.86 -5.45
N VAL A 87 3.94 15.39 -6.23
CA VAL A 87 4.06 15.77 -7.63
C VAL A 87 3.35 14.73 -8.49
N ASN A 88 2.46 15.19 -9.37
CA ASN A 88 1.72 14.34 -10.29
C ASN A 88 2.68 13.46 -11.12
N ARG A 89 2.46 12.14 -11.10
CA ARG A 89 3.29 11.12 -11.77
C ARG A 89 4.71 10.96 -11.22
N GLU A 90 4.95 11.37 -9.98
CA GLU A 90 6.20 11.07 -9.28
C GLU A 90 5.93 10.23 -8.04
N MET A 91 6.87 9.33 -7.74
CA MET A 91 6.88 8.49 -6.54
C MET A 91 7.76 9.14 -5.48
N GLN A 92 7.35 9.04 -4.22
CA GLN A 92 8.16 9.43 -3.08
C GLN A 92 8.10 8.37 -1.97
N PRO A 93 9.09 8.33 -1.06
CA PRO A 93 9.07 7.39 0.06
C PRO A 93 7.81 7.53 0.91
N LEU A 94 7.16 6.43 1.28
CA LEU A 94 5.94 6.46 2.10
C LEU A 94 6.21 7.03 3.50
N ASP A 95 7.38 6.77 4.07
CA ASP A 95 7.83 7.31 5.36
C ASP A 95 8.05 8.83 5.37
N SER A 96 8.05 9.47 4.19
CA SER A 96 8.07 10.93 4.07
C SER A 96 6.70 11.57 4.30
N ILE A 97 5.60 10.80 4.24
CA ILE A 97 4.24 11.31 4.45
C ILE A 97 4.04 11.70 5.92
N ALA A 98 3.57 12.93 6.15
CA ALA A 98 3.28 13.40 7.48
C ALA A 98 2.26 12.53 8.23
N GLU A 99 2.57 12.21 9.48
CA GLU A 99 1.71 11.45 10.38
C GLU A 99 1.34 10.05 9.87
N LEU A 100 2.27 9.38 9.16
CA LEU A 100 2.20 7.94 8.95
C LEU A 100 2.19 7.22 10.30
N ASP A 101 1.11 6.49 10.57
CA ASP A 101 1.01 5.56 11.70
C ASP A 101 1.47 4.18 11.24
N ASP A 102 2.65 3.78 11.71
CA ASP A 102 3.30 2.50 11.44
C ASP A 102 3.39 1.61 12.68
N SER A 103 2.60 1.91 13.71
CA SER A 103 2.60 1.18 14.98
C SER A 103 2.17 -0.28 14.83
N ASP A 104 1.31 -0.58 13.85
CA ASP A 104 1.02 -1.93 13.39
C ASP A 104 1.86 -2.23 12.13
N PRO A 105 2.81 -3.19 12.21
CA PRO A 105 3.70 -3.48 11.09
C PRO A 105 2.96 -4.00 9.85
N CYS A 106 1.77 -4.58 9.99
CA CYS A 106 0.98 -5.09 8.88
C CYS A 106 -0.14 -4.12 8.44
N ARG A 107 -0.30 -3.00 9.14
CA ARG A 107 -1.35 -2.03 8.86
C ARG A 107 -0.86 -0.61 9.11
N GLN A 108 -0.39 0.03 8.05
CA GLN A 108 0.06 1.42 8.12
C GLN A 108 -1.05 2.35 7.64
N VAL A 109 -1.30 3.42 8.39
CA VAL A 109 -2.40 4.37 8.12
C VAL A 109 -1.82 5.76 7.93
N PHE A 110 -2.27 6.45 6.88
CA PHE A 110 -1.85 7.82 6.60
C PHE A 110 -2.98 8.58 5.91
N THR A 111 -2.87 9.90 5.87
CA THR A 111 -3.91 10.77 5.29
C THR A 111 -3.29 11.66 4.23
N LEU A 112 -3.91 11.68 3.05
CA LEU A 112 -3.67 12.65 2.01
C LEU A 112 -4.93 13.48 1.79
N PHE A 113 -4.77 14.65 1.20
CA PHE A 113 -5.87 15.55 0.88
C PHE A 113 -5.85 15.81 -0.61
N TYR A 114 -7.00 15.67 -1.25
CA TYR A 114 -7.20 16.11 -2.63
C TYR A 114 -7.94 17.44 -2.62
N HIS A 115 -7.35 18.47 -3.22
CA HIS A 115 -8.00 19.76 -3.41
C HIS A 115 -8.32 19.96 -4.88
N ASN A 116 -9.62 20.07 -5.19
CA ASN A 116 -10.11 20.22 -6.53
C ASN A 116 -9.92 21.66 -7.03
N ARG A 117 -9.32 21.81 -8.20
CA ARG A 117 -9.07 23.09 -8.89
C ARG A 117 -9.95 23.28 -10.12
N SER A 118 -10.88 22.37 -10.38
CA SER A 118 -11.69 22.37 -11.60
C SER A 118 -13.18 22.21 -11.31
N SER A 119 -14.01 22.63 -12.25
CA SER A 119 -15.47 22.40 -12.24
C SER A 119 -15.88 21.15 -13.04
N LYS A 120 -14.94 20.26 -13.34
CA LYS A 120 -15.15 19.04 -14.11
C LYS A 120 -15.07 17.82 -13.19
N ASN A 121 -15.54 16.67 -13.67
CA ASN A 121 -15.22 15.40 -13.02
C ASN A 121 -13.71 15.28 -12.78
N ALA A 122 -13.36 14.65 -11.66
CA ALA A 122 -11.98 14.42 -11.26
C ALA A 122 -11.75 12.92 -11.12
N GLU A 123 -10.69 12.43 -11.74
CA GLU A 123 -10.22 11.05 -11.59
C GLU A 123 -8.76 11.09 -11.18
N ILE A 124 -8.46 10.49 -10.03
CA ILE A 124 -7.10 10.34 -9.50
C ILE A 124 -6.82 8.88 -9.20
N LYS A 125 -5.59 8.46 -9.45
CA LYS A 125 -5.09 7.13 -9.11
C LYS A 125 -3.93 7.27 -8.15
N PHE A 126 -4.01 6.61 -6.99
CA PHE A 126 -2.87 6.41 -6.12
C PHE A 126 -2.13 5.13 -6.52
N VAL A 127 -0.80 5.19 -6.50
CA VAL A 127 0.07 4.06 -6.82
C VAL A 127 1.04 3.84 -5.67
N ILE A 128 1.06 2.63 -5.13
CA ILE A 128 2.03 2.23 -4.11
C ILE A 128 2.88 1.07 -4.63
N ALA A 129 4.19 1.18 -4.45
CA ALA A 129 5.14 0.17 -4.88
C ALA A 129 6.08 -0.21 -3.75
N ASP A 130 6.43 -1.50 -3.65
CA ASP A 130 7.48 -1.96 -2.76
C ASP A 130 8.86 -1.96 -3.45
N ASN A 131 9.92 -2.19 -2.69
CA ASN A 131 11.28 -2.35 -3.19
C ASN A 131 11.55 -3.72 -3.87
N PHE A 132 10.52 -4.54 -4.06
CA PHE A 132 10.55 -5.82 -4.79
C PHE A 132 9.82 -5.75 -6.13
N HIS A 133 9.43 -4.53 -6.57
CA HIS A 133 8.73 -4.25 -7.82
C HIS A 133 7.27 -4.73 -7.87
N GLN A 134 6.65 -5.00 -6.72
CA GLN A 134 5.20 -5.17 -6.66
C GLN A 134 4.54 -3.79 -6.61
N GLU A 135 3.42 -3.63 -7.33
CA GLU A 135 2.66 -2.38 -7.40
C GLU A 135 1.18 -2.62 -7.13
N ARG A 136 0.53 -1.71 -6.40
CA ARG A 136 -0.92 -1.70 -6.19
C ARG A 136 -1.46 -0.31 -6.48
N GLU A 137 -2.64 -0.28 -7.06
CA GLU A 137 -3.32 0.96 -7.45
C GLU A 137 -4.61 1.13 -6.65
N LEU A 138 -5.00 2.39 -6.41
CA LEU A 138 -6.31 2.76 -5.88
C LEU A 138 -6.88 3.92 -6.70
N ASP A 139 -7.94 3.63 -7.45
CA ASP A 139 -8.67 4.62 -8.24
C ASP A 139 -9.73 5.33 -7.39
N ILE A 140 -9.80 6.66 -7.53
CA ILE A 140 -10.79 7.52 -6.89
C ILE A 140 -11.36 8.47 -7.95
N SER A 141 -12.69 8.49 -8.04
CA SER A 141 -13.42 9.35 -8.97
C SER A 141 -14.44 10.21 -8.22
N PHE A 142 -14.52 11.48 -8.59
CA PHE A 142 -15.51 12.43 -8.10
C PHE A 142 -16.26 13.05 -9.28
N GLN A 143 -17.59 13.10 -9.15
CA GLN A 143 -18.47 13.79 -10.09
C GLN A 143 -18.53 15.28 -9.75
N SER A 144 -18.54 16.14 -10.76
CA SER A 144 -18.69 17.58 -10.57
C SER A 144 -20.12 17.93 -10.15
N GLU A 145 -20.26 18.68 -9.07
CA GLU A 145 -21.57 19.23 -8.65
C GLU A 145 -22.11 20.20 -9.71
N THR A 146 -21.24 21.02 -10.30
CA THR A 146 -21.62 21.93 -11.39
C THR A 146 -22.10 21.24 -12.65
N GLU A 147 -21.59 20.04 -12.99
CA GLU A 147 -22.08 19.27 -14.13
C GLU A 147 -23.38 18.55 -13.80
N THR A 148 -23.51 18.06 -12.56
CA THR A 148 -24.74 17.41 -12.07
C THR A 148 -25.92 18.37 -12.08
N ASP A 149 -25.71 19.63 -11.69
CA ASP A 149 -26.75 20.68 -11.68
C ASP A 149 -27.23 21.08 -13.08
N MET A 150 -26.44 20.82 -14.14
CA MET A 150 -26.85 21.11 -15.53
C MET A 150 -27.68 19.98 -16.15
N GLU A 151 -27.69 18.78 -15.56
CA GLU A 151 -28.47 17.64 -16.03
C GLU A 151 -29.86 17.50 -15.36
N LEU A 152 -30.15 18.33 -14.35
CA LEU A 152 -31.43 18.39 -13.61
C LEU A 152 -32.32 19.55 -14.07
#